data_AF-A0A929CEM9-F1
#
_entry.id   AF-A0A929CEM9-F1
#
_cell.length_a   1.000
_cell.length_b   1.000
_cell.length_c   1.000
_cell.angle_alpha   90.00
_cell.angle_beta   90.00
_cell.angle_gamma   90.00
#
_symmetry.space_group_name_H-M   'P 1'
#
loop_
_entity.id
_entity.type
_entity.pdbx_description
1 polymer ?
#
loop_
_entity_poly.entity_id
_entity_poly.type
_entity_poly.pdbx_seq_one_letter_code
_entity_poly.pdbx_strand_id
1 'polypeptide(L)'
;NKLSQADISAEANRIMGLHNSLESLSGSKFNQHMREAEEHLNAGRYYRAASCFSLASVYQSGNPHALAGRGHALFAAGEYVSSALFLSRALAVSPEYLLMKVDLVAMLGDENKLAGRIADIEQWLARSGSSQLQFLLGYVYYRTGQLLRAKQAIDAAYEKTPESPAVQAMKIAIDNI
;
A
#
# COMPACT_ATOMS: atom_id res chain seq x y z
N ASN A 1 9.56 -31.23 28.29
CA ASN A 1 8.34 -30.66 28.90
C ASN A 1 7.35 -30.29 27.82
N LYS A 2 6.25 -31.04 27.69
CA LYS A 2 5.07 -30.60 26.91
C LYS A 2 4.16 -29.81 27.87
N LEU A 3 3.76 -28.61 27.47
CA LEU A 3 2.80 -27.79 28.22
C LEU A 3 1.49 -28.57 28.42
N SER A 4 0.87 -28.44 29.59
CA SER A 4 -0.44 -29.06 29.83
C SER A 4 -1.53 -28.32 29.07
N GLN A 5 -2.66 -28.98 28.83
CA GLN A 5 -3.82 -28.35 28.17
C GLN A 5 -4.35 -27.15 28.97
N ALA A 6 -4.18 -27.15 30.30
CA ALA A 6 -4.50 -26.03 31.16
C ALA A 6 -3.54 -24.84 30.95
N ASP A 7 -2.24 -25.09 30.81
CA ASP A 7 -1.24 -24.04 30.53
C ASP A 7 -1.49 -23.38 29.17
N ILE A 8 -1.82 -24.19 28.16
CA ILE A 8 -2.16 -23.70 26.81
C ILE A 8 -3.43 -22.84 26.86
N SER A 9 -4.44 -23.28 27.62
CA SER A 9 -5.71 -22.54 27.75
C SER A 9 -5.54 -21.23 28.53
N ALA A 10 -4.73 -21.23 29.58
CA ALA A 10 -4.43 -20.02 30.36
C ALA A 10 -3.67 -18.99 29.51
N GLU A 11 -2.69 -19.43 28.72
CA GLU A 11 -1.95 -18.54 27.84
C GLU A 11 -2.80 -18.02 26.69
N ALA A 12 -3.66 -18.86 26.10
CA ALA A 12 -4.62 -18.43 25.09
C ALA A 12 -5.58 -17.35 25.63
N ASN A 13 -6.10 -17.53 26.84
CA ASN A 13 -6.96 -16.53 27.49
C ASN A 13 -6.21 -15.22 27.79
N ARG A 14 -4.93 -15.31 28.16
CA ARG A 14 -4.09 -14.13 28.38
C ARG A 14 -3.87 -13.34 27.10
N ILE A 15 -3.60 -14.02 25.99
CA ILE A 15 -3.41 -13.42 24.67
C ILE A 15 -4.72 -12.83 24.15
N MET A 16 -5.85 -13.52 24.32
CA MET A 16 -7.17 -13.05 23.91
C MET A 16 -7.68 -11.88 24.75
N GLY A 17 -7.32 -11.79 26.04
CA GLY A 17 -7.71 -10.70 26.91
C GLY A 17 -9.22 -10.53 26.96
N LEU A 18 -9.73 -9.36 26.54
CA LEU A 18 -11.16 -9.04 26.50
C LEU A 18 -11.88 -9.55 25.25
N HIS A 19 -11.18 -10.20 24.32
CA HIS A 19 -11.75 -10.66 23.07
C HIS A 19 -12.35 -12.06 23.19
N ASN A 20 -13.62 -12.18 22.80
CA ASN A 20 -14.36 -13.45 22.86
C ASN A 20 -13.97 -14.43 21.74
N SER A 21 -13.11 -14.02 20.80
CA SER A 21 -12.59 -14.87 19.73
C SER A 21 -11.26 -14.34 19.18
N LEU A 22 -10.47 -15.22 18.56
CA LEU A 22 -9.25 -14.85 17.84
C LEU A 22 -9.53 -13.87 16.69
N GLU A 23 -10.68 -14.02 16.03
CA GLU A 23 -11.14 -13.11 14.97
C GLU A 23 -11.40 -11.70 15.52
N SER A 24 -12.08 -11.59 16.67
CA SER A 24 -12.32 -10.31 17.34
C SER A 24 -11.02 -9.64 17.77
N LEU A 25 -10.07 -10.42 18.31
CA LEU A 25 -8.73 -9.93 18.64
C LEU A 25 -7.99 -9.42 17.40
N SER A 26 -7.97 -10.23 16.33
CA SER A 26 -7.30 -9.89 15.08
C SER A 26 -7.88 -8.61 14.47
N GLY A 27 -9.20 -8.49 14.38
CA GLY A 27 -9.88 -7.28 13.88
C GLY A 27 -9.59 -6.04 14.74
N SER A 28 -9.60 -6.19 16.07
CA SER A 28 -9.26 -5.10 17.00
C SER A 28 -7.82 -4.61 16.80
N LYS A 29 -6.86 -5.54 16.75
CA LYS A 29 -5.44 -5.21 16.57
C LYS A 29 -5.14 -4.64 15.19
N PHE A 30 -5.77 -5.18 14.15
CA PHE A 30 -5.74 -4.61 12.81
C PHE A 30 -6.19 -3.14 12.83
N ASN A 31 -7.40 -2.87 13.35
CA ASN A 31 -7.97 -1.52 13.40
C ASN A 31 -7.12 -0.56 14.24
N GLN A 32 -6.53 -1.03 15.35
CA GLN A 32 -5.60 -0.25 16.15
C GLN A 32 -4.41 0.20 15.31
N HIS A 33 -3.71 -0.72 14.66
CA HIS A 33 -2.52 -0.40 13.88
C HIS A 33 -2.82 0.41 12.61
N MET A 34 -4.00 0.21 12.00
CA MET A 34 -4.45 1.07 10.90
C MET A 34 -4.59 2.53 11.35
N ARG A 35 -5.22 2.77 12.51
CA ARG A 35 -5.36 4.13 13.07
C ARG A 35 -4.01 4.76 13.40
N GLU A 36 -3.14 4.03 14.07
CA GLU A 36 -1.77 4.49 14.38
C GLU A 36 -0.99 4.82 13.09
N ALA A 37 -1.18 4.03 12.04
CA ALA A 37 -0.54 4.27 10.75
C ALA A 37 -1.03 5.58 10.10
N GLU A 38 -2.34 5.81 10.09
CA GLU A 38 -2.95 7.05 9.57
C GLU A 38 -2.51 8.28 10.37
N GLU A 39 -2.46 8.19 11.71
CA GLU A 39 -1.94 9.25 12.57
C GLU A 39 -0.47 9.58 12.27
N HIS A 40 0.35 8.54 12.03
CA HIS A 40 1.73 8.73 11.62
C HIS A 40 1.86 9.34 10.22
N LEU A 41 0.99 8.96 9.28
CA LEU A 41 0.97 9.47 7.92
C LEU A 41 0.62 10.96 7.90
N ASN A 42 -0.46 11.34 8.60
CA ASN A 42 -0.93 12.72 8.73
C ASN A 42 0.10 13.63 9.40
N ALA A 43 0.94 13.08 10.26
CA ALA A 43 2.01 13.81 10.92
C ALA A 43 3.36 13.76 10.18
N GLY A 44 3.38 13.27 8.93
CA GLY A 44 4.59 13.20 8.09
C GLY A 44 5.63 12.17 8.53
N ARG A 45 5.29 11.27 9.47
CA ARG A 45 6.19 10.23 10.00
C ARG A 45 6.10 8.96 9.16
N TYR A 46 6.47 9.08 7.89
CA TYR A 46 6.18 8.07 6.86
C TYR A 46 6.73 6.67 7.16
N TYR A 47 7.97 6.53 7.64
CA TYR A 47 8.50 5.21 8.00
C TYR A 47 7.75 4.57 9.18
N ARG A 48 7.31 5.37 10.17
CA ARG A 48 6.49 4.85 11.27
C ARG A 48 5.11 4.43 10.79
N ALA A 49 4.51 5.18 9.86
CA ALA A 49 3.26 4.79 9.23
C ALA A 49 3.40 3.45 8.49
N ALA A 50 4.46 3.28 7.70
CA ALA A 50 4.74 2.03 7.00
C ALA A 50 4.92 0.84 7.97
N SER A 51 5.56 1.05 9.12
CA SER A 51 5.68 0.02 10.17
C SER A 51 4.33 -0.35 10.78
N CYS A 52 3.48 0.63 11.10
CA CYS A 52 2.14 0.36 11.63
C CYS A 52 1.25 -0.37 10.61
N PHE A 53 1.28 0.01 9.33
CA PHE A 53 0.60 -0.78 8.28
C PHE A 53 1.15 -2.21 8.18
N SER A 54 2.47 -2.39 8.32
CA SER A 54 3.05 -3.74 8.35
C SER A 54 2.57 -4.56 9.55
N LEU A 55 2.37 -3.93 10.72
CA LEU A 55 1.80 -4.59 11.90
C LEU A 55 0.32 -4.93 11.68
N ALA A 56 -0.46 -4.05 11.07
CA ALA A 56 -1.83 -4.36 10.68
C ALA A 56 -1.88 -5.60 9.76
N SER A 57 -0.99 -5.70 8.79
CA SER A 57 -0.88 -6.89 7.92
C SER A 57 -0.48 -8.18 8.65
N VAL A 58 0.07 -8.14 9.86
CA VAL A 58 0.29 -9.37 10.66
C VAL A 58 -1.05 -9.99 11.07
N TYR A 59 -2.04 -9.16 11.35
CA TYR A 59 -3.37 -9.59 11.77
C TYR A 59 -4.29 -9.89 10.58
N GLN A 60 -4.18 -9.13 9.48
CA GLN A 60 -4.90 -9.37 8.24
C GLN A 60 -3.96 -9.26 7.02
N SER A 61 -3.27 -10.36 6.70
CA SER A 61 -2.18 -10.40 5.71
C SER A 61 -2.58 -10.11 4.27
N GLY A 62 -3.86 -10.26 3.94
CA GLY A 62 -4.43 -9.97 2.62
C GLY A 62 -5.33 -8.74 2.59
N ASN A 63 -5.32 -7.87 3.59
CA ASN A 63 -6.18 -6.68 3.54
C ASN A 63 -5.59 -5.63 2.55
N PRO A 64 -6.30 -5.28 1.45
CA PRO A 64 -5.76 -4.36 0.44
C PRO A 64 -5.51 -2.95 1.00
N HIS A 65 -6.24 -2.50 2.02
CA HIS A 65 -6.05 -1.18 2.62
C HIS A 65 -4.73 -1.09 3.38
N ALA A 66 -4.35 -2.13 4.15
CA ALA A 66 -3.07 -2.13 4.85
C ALA A 66 -1.88 -2.22 3.87
N LEU A 67 -2.01 -3.03 2.82
CA LEU A 67 -1.01 -3.13 1.75
C LEU A 67 -0.84 -1.78 1.04
N ALA A 68 -1.95 -1.17 0.60
CA ALA A 68 -1.90 0.10 -0.10
C ALA A 68 -1.40 1.24 0.80
N GLY A 69 -1.88 1.32 2.04
CA GLY A 69 -1.42 2.30 3.03
C GLY A 69 0.08 2.20 3.27
N ARG A 70 0.64 0.99 3.35
CA ARG A 70 2.10 0.80 3.42
C ARG A 70 2.79 1.31 2.17
N GLY A 71 2.26 1.00 0.99
CA GLY A 71 2.78 1.51 -0.29
C GLY A 71 2.79 3.03 -0.35
N HIS A 72 1.70 3.67 0.08
CA HIS A 72 1.56 5.12 0.17
C HIS A 72 2.53 5.77 1.15
N ALA A 73 2.70 5.19 2.34
CA ALA A 73 3.68 5.65 3.30
C ALA A 73 5.11 5.56 2.74
N LEU A 74 5.43 4.48 2.04
CA LEU A 74 6.74 4.30 1.39
C LEU A 74 6.95 5.27 0.23
N PHE A 75 5.92 5.54 -0.58
CA PHE A 75 5.96 6.58 -1.59
C PHE A 75 6.27 7.95 -0.98
N ALA A 76 5.59 8.30 0.11
CA ALA A 76 5.82 9.55 0.81
C ALA A 76 7.25 9.64 1.39
N ALA A 77 7.80 8.51 1.85
CA ALA A 77 9.18 8.39 2.32
C ALA A 77 10.24 8.46 1.20
N GLY A 78 9.87 8.32 -0.08
CA GLY A 78 10.81 8.25 -1.20
C GLY A 78 11.29 6.83 -1.55
N GLU A 79 10.70 5.80 -0.94
CA GLU A 79 11.03 4.39 -1.14
C GLU A 79 10.24 3.80 -2.32
N TYR A 80 10.56 4.26 -3.54
CA TYR A 80 9.71 4.05 -4.71
C TYR A 80 9.53 2.60 -5.13
N VAL A 81 10.60 1.79 -5.15
CA VAL A 81 10.51 0.38 -5.54
C VAL A 81 9.68 -0.42 -4.53
N SER A 82 9.86 -0.16 -3.23
CA SER A 82 9.05 -0.79 -2.19
C SER A 82 7.59 -0.32 -2.23
N SER A 83 7.34 0.97 -2.51
CA SER A 83 5.99 1.48 -2.76
C SER A 83 5.30 0.72 -3.89
N ALA A 84 5.96 0.61 -5.04
CA ALA A 84 5.45 -0.11 -6.21
C ALA A 84 5.07 -1.55 -5.86
N LEU A 85 5.91 -2.25 -5.09
CA LEU A 85 5.65 -3.62 -4.64
C LEU A 85 4.35 -3.73 -3.82
N PHE A 86 4.17 -2.87 -2.81
CA PHE A 86 3.01 -2.97 -1.93
C PHE A 86 1.70 -2.49 -2.58
N LEU A 87 1.76 -1.47 -3.44
CA LEU A 87 0.62 -1.06 -4.25
C LEU A 87 0.25 -2.14 -5.26
N SER A 88 1.23 -2.77 -5.91
CA SER A 88 0.99 -3.90 -6.82
C SER A 88 0.30 -5.06 -6.09
N ARG A 89 0.74 -5.40 -4.88
CA ARG A 89 0.08 -6.43 -4.05
C ARG A 89 -1.34 -6.06 -3.67
N ALA A 90 -1.60 -4.80 -3.30
CA ALA A 90 -2.94 -4.35 -2.97
C ALA A 90 -3.89 -4.52 -4.18
N LEU A 91 -3.45 -4.13 -5.37
CA LEU A 91 -4.24 -4.26 -6.61
C LEU A 91 -4.38 -5.71 -7.09
N ALA A 92 -3.38 -6.56 -6.84
CA ALA A 92 -3.48 -7.99 -7.12
C ALA A 92 -4.53 -8.68 -6.23
N VAL A 93 -4.71 -8.19 -5.00
CA VAL A 93 -5.73 -8.69 -4.08
C VAL A 93 -7.12 -8.12 -4.38
N SER A 94 -7.20 -6.81 -4.64
CA SER A 94 -8.46 -6.13 -4.94
C SER A 94 -8.22 -5.02 -5.97
N PRO A 95 -8.49 -5.28 -7.26
CA PRO A 95 -8.50 -4.25 -8.30
C PRO A 95 -9.46 -3.09 -7.99
N GLU A 96 -10.54 -3.36 -7.26
CA GLU A 96 -11.55 -2.38 -6.84
C GLU A 96 -10.97 -1.28 -5.94
N TYR A 97 -9.78 -1.49 -5.36
CA TYR A 97 -9.05 -0.45 -4.63
C TYR A 97 -8.79 0.80 -5.50
N LEU A 98 -8.82 0.69 -6.83
CA LEU A 98 -8.73 1.83 -7.74
C LEU A 98 -9.95 2.75 -7.68
N LEU A 99 -11.12 2.24 -7.29
CA LEU A 99 -12.35 3.02 -7.12
C LEU A 99 -12.31 3.89 -5.85
N MET A 100 -11.39 3.61 -4.93
CA MET A 100 -11.24 4.39 -3.72
C MET A 100 -10.54 5.72 -3.99
N LYS A 101 -11.11 6.80 -3.46
CA LYS A 101 -10.43 8.10 -3.45
C LYS A 101 -9.22 8.05 -2.51
N VAL A 102 -8.04 8.37 -3.04
CA VAL A 102 -6.86 8.69 -2.22
C VAL A 102 -6.33 10.04 -2.67
N ASP A 103 -6.12 10.90 -1.69
CA ASP A 103 -5.59 12.24 -1.89
C ASP A 103 -4.09 12.24 -1.56
N LEU A 104 -3.27 12.08 -2.60
CA LEU A 104 -1.81 12.06 -2.46
C LEU A 104 -1.25 13.43 -2.05
N VAL A 105 -1.94 14.53 -2.39
CA VAL A 105 -1.56 15.88 -1.99
C VAL A 105 -1.79 16.05 -0.50
N ALA A 106 -2.97 15.71 0.01
CA ALA A 106 -3.28 15.78 1.43
C ALA A 106 -2.33 14.91 2.26
N MET A 107 -1.99 13.71 1.77
CA MET A 107 -1.02 12.81 2.41
C MET A 107 0.39 13.42 2.53
N LEU A 108 0.86 14.13 1.50
CA LEU A 108 2.17 14.79 1.51
C LEU A 108 2.13 16.17 2.19
N GLY A 109 0.93 16.74 2.29
CA GLY A 109 0.63 18.07 2.84
C GLY A 109 0.94 19.23 1.88
N ASP A 110 1.43 18.97 0.67
CA ASP A 110 1.86 20.01 -0.28
C ASP A 110 1.94 19.43 -1.72
N GLU A 111 1.43 20.18 -2.71
CA GLU A 111 1.54 19.83 -4.14
C GLU A 111 2.99 19.82 -4.64
N ASN A 112 3.85 20.71 -4.12
CA ASN A 112 5.28 20.76 -4.48
C ASN A 112 6.02 19.50 -4.03
N LYS A 113 5.64 18.93 -2.88
CA LYS A 113 6.21 17.65 -2.42
C LYS A 113 5.79 16.51 -3.35
N LEU A 114 4.54 16.51 -3.81
CA LEU A 114 4.07 15.53 -4.78
C LEU A 114 4.80 15.66 -6.11
N ALA A 115 4.95 16.88 -6.63
CA ALA A 115 5.73 17.14 -7.83
C ALA A 115 7.19 16.68 -7.68
N GLY A 116 7.81 16.93 -6.52
CA GLY A 116 9.14 16.44 -6.19
C GLY A 116 9.25 14.91 -6.22
N ARG A 117 8.28 14.20 -5.62
CA ARG A 117 8.24 12.72 -5.66
C ARG A 117 8.09 12.17 -7.08
N ILE A 118 7.28 12.82 -7.92
CA ILE A 118 7.12 12.45 -9.33
C ILE A 118 8.46 12.64 -10.07
N ALA A 119 9.08 13.81 -9.93
CA ALA A 119 10.35 14.13 -10.58
C ALA A 119 11.48 13.17 -10.17
N ASP A 120 11.54 12.80 -8.88
CA ASP A 120 12.45 11.78 -8.39
C ASP A 120 12.20 10.45 -9.12
N ILE A 121 10.97 9.93 -9.12
CA ILE A 121 10.68 8.64 -9.78
C ILE A 121 11.06 8.68 -11.26
N GLU A 122 10.77 9.77 -11.98
CA GLU A 122 11.15 9.95 -13.38
C GLU A 122 12.67 9.90 -13.58
N GLN A 123 13.44 10.56 -12.73
CA GLN A 123 14.91 10.52 -12.79
C GLN A 123 15.45 9.11 -12.56
N TRP A 124 14.92 8.38 -11.57
CA TRP A 124 15.32 7.01 -11.27
C TRP A 124 14.89 6.05 -12.38
N LEU A 125 13.72 6.27 -12.98
CA LEU A 125 13.22 5.50 -14.11
C LEU A 125 14.12 5.71 -15.34
N ALA A 126 14.51 6.94 -15.67
CA ALA A 126 15.38 7.23 -16.80
C ALA A 126 16.73 6.50 -16.74
N ARG A 127 17.23 6.23 -15.52
CA ARG A 127 18.49 5.50 -15.30
C ARG A 127 18.33 3.98 -15.29
N SER A 128 17.20 3.49 -14.78
CA SER A 128 17.01 2.06 -14.51
C SER A 128 16.17 1.33 -15.55
N GLY A 129 15.28 2.04 -16.25
CA GLY A 129 14.26 1.43 -17.11
C GLY A 129 13.29 0.50 -16.36
N SER A 130 13.16 0.63 -15.03
CA SER A 130 12.37 -0.28 -14.17
C SER A 130 10.87 -0.24 -14.50
N SER A 131 10.28 -1.42 -14.77
CA SER A 131 8.83 -1.56 -14.93
C SER A 131 8.05 -1.29 -13.65
N GLN A 132 8.66 -1.54 -12.48
CA GLN A 132 8.06 -1.21 -11.18
C GLN A 132 7.91 0.31 -11.00
N LEU A 133 8.89 1.10 -11.43
CA LEU A 133 8.80 2.57 -11.38
C LEU A 133 7.83 3.11 -12.45
N GLN A 134 7.75 2.48 -13.62
CA GLN A 134 6.72 2.78 -14.62
C GLN A 134 5.31 2.54 -14.06
N PHE A 135 5.09 1.39 -13.41
CA PHE A 135 3.84 1.09 -12.70
C PHE A 135 3.52 2.14 -11.64
N LEU A 136 4.49 2.51 -10.80
CA LEU A 136 4.28 3.51 -9.76
C LEU A 136 3.94 4.89 -10.33
N LEU A 137 4.63 5.35 -11.38
CA LEU A 137 4.27 6.60 -12.06
C LEU A 137 2.88 6.53 -12.65
N GLY A 138 2.55 5.42 -13.34
CA GLY A 138 1.21 5.20 -13.88
C GLY A 138 0.12 5.28 -12.82
N TYR A 139 0.36 4.67 -11.65
CA TYR A 139 -0.50 4.77 -10.49
C TYR A 139 -0.64 6.22 -9.99
N VAL A 140 0.47 6.93 -9.77
CA VAL A 140 0.43 8.32 -9.26
C VAL A 140 -0.26 9.25 -10.26
N TYR A 141 0.01 9.10 -11.55
CA TYR A 141 -0.65 9.86 -12.61
C TYR A 141 -2.15 9.58 -12.67
N TYR A 142 -2.57 8.32 -12.54
CA TYR A 142 -3.98 7.97 -12.46
C TYR A 142 -4.66 8.65 -11.26
N ARG A 143 -4.04 8.57 -10.06
CA ARG A 143 -4.61 9.18 -8.84
C ARG A 143 -4.65 10.71 -8.86
N THR A 144 -3.84 11.34 -9.71
CA THR A 144 -3.80 12.79 -9.88
C THR A 144 -4.52 13.27 -11.14
N GLY A 145 -5.26 12.39 -11.83
CA GLY A 145 -6.05 12.74 -13.01
C GLY A 145 -5.24 13.02 -14.28
N GLN A 146 -3.92 12.75 -14.28
CA GLN A 146 -3.05 12.90 -15.44
C GLN A 146 -3.17 11.68 -16.37
N LEU A 147 -4.38 11.40 -16.87
CA LEU A 147 -4.75 10.12 -17.50
C LEU A 147 -3.88 9.76 -18.72
N LEU A 148 -3.51 10.72 -19.57
CA LEU A 148 -2.65 10.47 -20.72
C LEU A 148 -1.26 9.97 -20.28
N ARG A 149 -0.68 10.60 -19.25
CA ARG A 149 0.60 10.18 -18.67
C ARG A 149 0.48 8.85 -17.95
N ALA A 150 -0.63 8.63 -17.25
CA ALA A 150 -0.93 7.35 -16.61
C ALA A 150 -0.94 6.22 -17.65
N LYS A 151 -1.65 6.42 -18.76
CA LYS A 151 -1.72 5.46 -19.87
C LYS A 151 -0.34 5.13 -20.44
N GLN A 152 0.45 6.15 -20.77
CA GLN A 152 1.80 5.97 -21.31
C GLN A 152 2.70 5.16 -20.36
N ALA A 153 2.67 5.48 -19.06
CA ALA A 153 3.48 4.78 -18.07
C ALA A 153 3.03 3.32 -17.86
N ILE A 154 1.71 3.07 -17.83
CA ILE A 154 1.16 1.72 -17.66
C ILE A 154 1.35 0.87 -18.91
N ASP A 155 1.18 1.41 -20.11
CA ASP A 155 1.46 0.69 -21.36
C ASP A 155 2.94 0.27 -21.42
N ALA A 156 3.87 1.16 -21.04
CA ALA A 156 5.28 0.84 -20.98
C ALA A 156 5.64 -0.20 -19.90
N ALA A 157 4.94 -0.20 -18.76
CA ALA A 157 5.07 -1.24 -17.75
C ALA A 157 4.53 -2.59 -18.28
N TYR A 158 3.40 -2.56 -19.00
CA TYR A 158 2.75 -3.73 -19.56
C TYR A 158 3.60 -4.42 -20.64
N GLU A 159 4.32 -3.66 -21.47
CA GLU A 159 5.26 -4.24 -22.45
C GLU A 159 6.32 -5.14 -21.80
N LYS A 160 6.75 -4.82 -20.56
CA LYS A 160 7.82 -5.55 -19.86
C LYS A 160 7.31 -6.62 -18.90
N THR A 161 6.13 -6.42 -18.34
CA THR A 161 5.50 -7.33 -17.36
C THR A 161 4.01 -7.50 -17.65
N PRO A 162 3.64 -8.07 -18.81
CA PRO A 162 2.24 -8.22 -19.22
C PRO A 162 1.46 -9.18 -18.31
N GLU A 163 2.15 -10.06 -17.58
CA GLU A 163 1.59 -11.02 -16.64
C GLU A 163 1.23 -10.42 -15.27
N SER A 164 1.65 -9.18 -14.98
CA SER A 164 1.39 -8.55 -13.69
C SER A 164 -0.10 -8.21 -13.51
N PRO A 165 -0.80 -8.79 -12.53
CA PRO A 165 -2.23 -8.51 -12.31
C PRO A 165 -2.49 -7.04 -12.00
N ALA A 166 -1.58 -6.39 -11.28
CA ALA A 166 -1.71 -4.97 -10.95
C ALA A 166 -1.58 -4.07 -12.18
N VAL A 167 -0.66 -4.39 -13.10
CA VAL A 167 -0.51 -3.64 -14.36
C VAL A 167 -1.74 -3.83 -15.24
N GLN A 168 -2.26 -5.06 -15.33
CA GLN A 168 -3.50 -5.35 -16.06
C GLN A 168 -4.70 -4.58 -15.46
N ALA A 169 -4.86 -4.59 -14.14
CA ALA A 169 -5.93 -3.86 -13.45
C ALA A 169 -5.86 -2.35 -13.73
N MET A 170 -4.67 -1.75 -13.63
CA MET A 170 -4.45 -0.35 -13.96
C MET A 170 -4.77 -0.05 -15.43
N LYS A 171 -4.33 -0.92 -16.35
CA LYS A 171 -4.56 -0.76 -17.78
C LYS A 171 -6.05 -0.77 -18.12
N ILE A 172 -6.80 -1.74 -17.60
CA ILE A 172 -8.26 -1.83 -17.75
C ILE A 172 -8.93 -0.59 -17.17
N ALA A 173 -8.52 -0.14 -15.97
CA ALA A 173 -9.11 1.02 -15.33
C ALA A 173 -8.88 2.32 -16.11
N ILE A 174 -7.72 2.48 -16.75
CA ILE A 174 -7.38 3.66 -17.57
C ILE A 174 -8.09 3.61 -18.93
N ASP A 175 -8.14 2.45 -19.58
CA ASP A 175 -8.73 2.30 -20.91
C ASP A 175 -10.28 2.41 -20.90
N ASN A 176 -10.90 2.36 -19.71
CA ASN A 176 -12.36 2.51 -19.50
C ASN A 176 -12.82 3.93 -19.11
N ILE A 177 -11.91 4.92 -19.04
CA ILE A 177 -12.24 6.33 -18.78
C ILE A 177 -12.38 7.09 -20.09
#